data_AF-A0A8C9SNG3-F1
#
_entry.id   AF-A0A8C9SNG3-F1
#
_cell.length_a   1.000
_cell.length_b   1.000
_cell.length_c   1.000
_cell.angle_alpha   90.00
_cell.angle_beta   90.00
_cell.angle_gamma   90.00
#
_symmetry.space_group_name_H-M   'P 1'
#
loop_
_entity.id
_entity.type
_entity.pdbx_description
1 polymer ?
#
loop_
_entity_poly.entity_id
_entity_poly.type
_entity_poly.pdbx_seq_one_letter_code
_entity_poly.pdbx_strand_id
1 'polypeptide(L)'
;MSTKQVVFKKLSRDKSVGIYMGKRDFVDHCDFVEPVDGVVIVDPKLLQGKKAFVVLCCTFRYGRDDDDNVLGIKFCRELHRSSQQVFPPLLDRERNVHTGLQEKLLHKLGCNAYPFFFEFPDNLPCSVALQPAPTDVGKKCAVEFEVKAFCAKGHDDKVVATLALPRDTGGVGCEPAGHVHHPASTG
;
A
#
# COMPACT_ATOMS: atom_id res chain seq x y z
N MET A 1 -22.25 -2.70 -23.75
CA MET A 1 -22.17 -3.47 -22.48
C MET A 1 -21.30 -2.69 -21.51
N SER A 2 -21.88 -2.09 -20.45
CA SER A 2 -21.08 -1.38 -19.45
C SER A 2 -20.30 -2.41 -18.61
N THR A 3 -19.00 -2.49 -18.81
CA THR A 3 -18.11 -3.38 -18.05
C THR A 3 -18.18 -2.99 -16.57
N LYS A 4 -18.58 -3.92 -15.69
CA LYS A 4 -18.61 -3.68 -14.24
C LYS A 4 -17.21 -3.32 -13.76
N GLN A 5 -17.00 -2.06 -13.36
CA GLN A 5 -15.75 -1.60 -12.78
C GLN A 5 -15.68 -2.04 -11.31
N VAL A 6 -14.73 -2.91 -10.98
CA VAL A 6 -14.47 -3.33 -9.59
C VAL A 6 -13.76 -2.20 -8.85
N VAL A 7 -14.14 -1.97 -7.60
CA VAL A 7 -13.50 -0.97 -6.71
C VAL A 7 -13.21 -1.64 -5.39
N PHE A 8 -11.94 -1.57 -4.98
CA PHE A 8 -11.46 -2.03 -3.69
C PHE A 8 -11.59 -0.90 -2.66
N LYS A 9 -12.01 -1.22 -1.45
CA LYS A 9 -12.10 -0.24 -0.37
C LYS A 9 -11.65 -0.79 0.96
N LYS A 10 -11.11 0.09 1.80
CA LYS A 10 -10.78 -0.20 3.20
C LYS A 10 -11.07 1.02 4.06
N LEU A 11 -11.81 0.81 5.14
CA LEU A 11 -12.07 1.84 6.14
C LEU A 11 -11.16 1.63 7.35
N SER A 12 -10.85 2.71 8.06
CA SER A 12 -10.21 2.66 9.37
C SER A 12 -11.13 2.00 10.38
N ARG A 13 -10.57 1.55 11.51
CA ARG A 13 -11.33 0.88 12.59
C ARG A 13 -12.45 1.76 13.15
N ASP A 14 -12.18 3.04 13.32
CA ASP A 14 -13.14 4.06 13.79
C ASP A 14 -14.02 4.62 12.65
N LYS A 15 -13.78 4.21 11.41
CA LYS A 15 -14.45 4.65 10.18
C LYS A 15 -14.30 6.15 9.87
N SER A 16 -13.35 6.84 10.50
CA SER A 16 -13.08 8.27 10.23
C SER A 16 -12.45 8.51 8.86
N VAL A 17 -11.74 7.53 8.30
CA VAL A 17 -11.17 7.58 6.95
C VAL A 17 -11.39 6.27 6.21
N GLY A 18 -11.49 6.34 4.89
CA GLY A 18 -11.52 5.16 4.04
C GLY A 18 -10.90 5.41 2.67
N ILE A 19 -10.19 4.41 2.15
CA ILE A 19 -9.53 4.45 0.85
C ILE A 19 -10.37 3.67 -0.16
N TYR A 20 -10.47 4.19 -1.38
CA TYR A 20 -11.08 3.55 -2.54
C TYR A 20 -10.10 3.55 -3.71
N MET A 21 -9.89 2.40 -4.33
CA MET A 21 -8.97 2.21 -5.46
C MET A 21 -9.58 1.28 -6.52
N GLY A 22 -9.25 1.52 -7.78
CA GLY A 22 -9.77 0.71 -8.90
C GLY A 22 -9.04 -0.62 -9.08
N LYS A 23 -7.78 -0.68 -8.66
CA LYS A 23 -6.92 -1.86 -8.75
C LYS A 23 -5.97 -1.95 -7.55
N ARG A 24 -5.35 -3.12 -7.37
CA ARG A 24 -4.34 -3.37 -6.34
C ARG A 24 -3.00 -3.76 -6.93
N ASP A 25 -3.01 -4.36 -8.12
CA ASP A 25 -1.82 -4.77 -8.84
C ASP A 25 -1.41 -3.67 -9.83
N PHE A 26 -0.15 -3.25 -9.79
CA PHE A 26 0.40 -2.20 -10.64
C PHE A 26 1.56 -2.77 -11.44
N VAL A 27 1.48 -2.65 -12.76
CA VAL A 27 2.47 -3.22 -13.67
C VAL A 27 3.67 -2.29 -13.77
N ASP A 28 4.85 -2.87 -13.63
CA ASP A 28 6.12 -2.23 -13.93
C ASP A 28 6.51 -2.52 -15.39
N HIS A 29 6.62 -1.46 -16.20
CA HIS A 29 6.96 -1.53 -17.62
C HIS A 29 8.46 -1.26 -17.89
N CYS A 30 9.32 -1.29 -16.87
CA CYS A 30 10.75 -0.93 -16.89
C CYS A 30 11.03 0.56 -17.14
N ASP A 31 10.33 1.18 -18.10
CA ASP A 31 10.47 2.60 -18.43
C ASP A 31 9.59 3.49 -17.55
N PHE A 32 8.45 2.94 -17.10
CA PHE A 32 7.53 3.58 -16.16
C PHE A 32 6.73 2.52 -15.40
N VAL A 33 6.13 2.93 -14.29
CA VAL A 33 5.20 2.09 -13.53
C VAL A 33 3.82 2.72 -13.63
N GLU A 34 2.79 1.90 -13.74
CA GLU A 34 1.42 2.40 -13.67
C GLU A 34 1.21 3.20 -12.36
N PRO A 35 0.69 4.44 -12.43
CA PRO A 35 0.54 5.27 -11.24
C PRO A 35 -0.58 4.75 -10.33
N VAL A 36 -0.50 5.12 -9.06
CA VAL A 36 -1.50 4.79 -8.04
C VAL A 36 -2.49 5.93 -7.92
N ASP A 37 -3.73 5.71 -8.32
CA ASP A 37 -4.82 6.66 -8.15
C ASP A 37 -5.96 6.10 -7.29
N GLY A 38 -6.60 7.00 -6.56
CA GLY A 38 -7.79 6.65 -5.79
C GLY A 38 -8.46 7.85 -5.14
N VAL A 39 -9.40 7.55 -4.25
CA VAL A 39 -10.17 8.54 -3.49
C VAL A 39 -10.18 8.15 -2.03
N VAL A 40 -10.00 9.14 -1.15
CA VAL A 40 -10.21 8.99 0.29
C VAL A 40 -11.51 9.66 0.70
N ILE A 41 -12.35 8.92 1.42
CA ILE A 41 -13.47 9.49 2.16
C ILE A 41 -13.01 9.83 3.57
N VAL A 42 -13.47 10.97 4.07
CA VAL A 42 -13.14 11.51 5.37
C VAL A 42 -14.46 11.81 6.10
N ASP A 43 -14.53 11.56 7.41
CA ASP A 43 -15.61 12.07 8.25
C ASP A 43 -15.11 13.26 9.09
N PRO A 44 -15.38 14.52 8.67
CA PRO A 44 -14.89 15.70 9.37
C PRO A 44 -15.30 15.77 10.84
N LYS A 45 -16.43 15.17 11.23
CA LYS A 45 -16.91 15.15 12.62
C LYS A 45 -16.02 14.26 13.48
N LEU A 46 -15.64 13.09 12.94
CA LEU A 46 -14.74 12.15 13.62
C LEU A 46 -13.27 12.62 13.59
N LEU A 47 -12.88 13.44 12.61
CA LEU A 47 -11.53 13.98 12.55
C LEU A 47 -11.22 14.98 13.68
N GLN A 48 -12.23 15.70 14.19
CA GLN A 48 -12.05 16.64 15.32
C GLN A 48 -10.85 17.59 15.15
N GLY A 49 -10.71 18.16 13.95
CA GLY A 49 -9.61 19.07 13.59
C GLY A 49 -8.27 18.40 13.25
N LYS A 50 -8.20 17.06 13.19
CA LYS A 50 -7.06 16.32 12.62
C LYS A 50 -6.94 16.58 11.12
N LYS A 51 -5.73 16.39 10.59
CA LYS A 51 -5.45 16.35 9.15
C LYS A 51 -5.50 14.91 8.66
N ALA A 52 -5.99 14.67 7.45
CA ALA A 52 -5.90 13.37 6.79
C ALA A 52 -4.82 13.38 5.71
N PHE A 53 -4.04 12.31 5.70
CA PHE A 53 -2.96 12.08 4.75
C PHE A 53 -3.18 10.74 4.06
N VAL A 54 -2.69 10.64 2.83
CA VAL A 54 -2.45 9.37 2.14
C VAL A 54 -0.96 9.23 1.92
N VAL A 55 -0.44 8.02 2.11
CA VAL A 55 0.96 7.70 1.93
C VAL A 55 1.10 6.44 1.12
N LEU A 56 1.95 6.50 0.09
CA LEU A 56 2.51 5.33 -0.58
C LEU A 56 3.85 4.99 0.09
N CYS A 57 3.96 3.79 0.66
CA CYS A 57 5.17 3.28 1.29
C CYS A 57 5.69 2.07 0.53
N CYS A 58 7.01 2.02 0.30
CA CYS A 58 7.74 0.80 -0.04
C CYS A 58 8.55 0.37 1.19
N THR A 59 8.33 -0.83 1.70
CA THR A 59 8.97 -1.31 2.93
C THR A 59 9.67 -2.64 2.68
N PHE A 60 10.94 -2.73 3.06
CA PHE A 60 11.62 -4.01 3.20
C PHE A 60 11.46 -4.51 4.64
N ARG A 61 10.98 -5.74 4.78
CA ARG A 61 10.79 -6.43 6.07
C ARG A 61 11.60 -7.71 6.08
N TYR A 62 12.38 -7.91 7.13
CA TYR A 62 13.12 -9.12 7.41
C TYR A 62 13.03 -9.48 8.90
N GLY A 63 12.73 -10.74 9.21
CA GLY A 63 12.65 -11.25 10.59
C GLY A 63 11.26 -11.76 10.94
N ARG A 64 10.99 -11.95 12.23
CA ARG A 64 9.66 -12.41 12.68
C ARG A 64 8.67 -11.25 12.78
N ASP A 65 7.41 -11.53 12.46
CA ASP A 65 6.30 -10.57 12.61
C ASP A 65 5.83 -10.44 14.08
N ASP A 66 6.16 -11.41 14.94
CA ASP A 66 5.74 -11.45 16.35
C ASP A 66 6.49 -10.42 17.21
N ASP A 67 5.75 -9.52 17.85
CA ASP A 67 6.27 -8.46 18.72
C ASP A 67 6.78 -8.98 20.11
N ASP A 68 6.54 -10.25 20.45
CA ASP A 68 6.80 -10.85 21.78
C ASP A 68 8.20 -11.46 21.96
N ASN A 69 9.05 -11.47 20.94
CA ASN A 69 10.31 -12.22 21.01
C ASN A 69 11.49 -11.36 21.49
N VAL A 70 11.89 -11.58 22.75
CA VAL A 70 13.00 -10.94 23.48
C VAL A 70 14.38 -11.10 22.81
N LEU A 71 14.52 -11.93 21.76
CA LEU A 71 15.74 -12.12 20.95
C LEU A 71 15.73 -11.39 19.58
N GLY A 72 14.67 -10.62 19.27
CA GLY A 72 14.81 -9.22 18.84
C GLY A 72 15.32 -8.81 17.44
N ILE A 73 15.45 -9.67 16.43
CA ILE A 73 15.82 -9.20 15.07
C ILE A 73 14.56 -9.01 14.20
N LYS A 74 13.97 -7.82 14.32
CA LYS A 74 12.98 -7.28 13.37
C LYS A 74 13.66 -6.16 12.59
N PHE A 75 14.01 -6.42 11.33
CA PHE A 75 14.53 -5.40 10.44
C PHE A 75 13.42 -4.90 9.53
N CYS A 76 13.03 -3.65 9.72
CA CYS A 76 12.03 -2.99 8.90
C CYS A 76 12.64 -1.69 8.39
N ARG A 77 12.86 -1.59 7.08
CA ARG A 77 13.41 -0.40 6.44
C ARG A 77 12.41 0.14 5.43
N GLU A 78 11.98 1.37 5.65
CA GLU A 78 11.23 2.14 4.66
C GLU A 78 12.20 2.52 3.52
N LEU A 79 11.99 1.93 2.34
CA LEU A 79 12.79 2.21 1.15
C LEU A 79 12.30 3.47 0.43
N HIS A 80 10.99 3.72 0.49
CA HIS A 80 10.37 4.89 -0.09
C HIS A 80 9.10 5.30 0.67
N ARG A 81 8.87 6.61 0.71
CA ARG A 81 7.65 7.20 1.23
C ARG A 81 7.28 8.46 0.46
N SER A 82 6.10 8.44 -0.14
CA SER A 82 5.46 9.62 -0.72
C SER A 82 4.17 9.91 0.03
N SER A 83 3.93 11.18 0.36
CA SER A 83 2.83 11.60 1.24
C SER A 83 2.07 12.77 0.64
N GLN A 84 0.74 12.69 0.65
CA GLN A 84 -0.16 13.74 0.21
C GLN A 84 -1.17 14.08 1.32
N GLN A 85 -1.32 15.36 1.66
CA GLN A 85 -2.40 15.82 2.53
C GLN A 85 -3.69 15.93 1.71
N VAL A 86 -4.71 15.17 2.09
CA VAL A 86 -6.02 15.18 1.40
C VAL A 86 -7.07 16.00 2.15
N PHE A 87 -6.93 16.15 3.47
CA PHE A 87 -7.80 16.98 4.29
C PHE A 87 -7.02 17.77 5.37
N PRO A 88 -7.28 19.08 5.55
CA PRO A 88 -8.02 19.92 4.61
C PRO A 88 -7.32 19.96 3.25
N PRO A 89 -8.06 20.06 2.13
CA PRO A 89 -7.46 20.06 0.79
C PRO A 89 -6.54 21.28 0.63
N LEU A 90 -5.32 21.04 0.14
CA LEU A 90 -4.32 22.10 -0.11
C LEU A 90 -4.48 22.78 -1.47
N LEU A 91 -5.10 22.08 -2.42
CA LEU A 91 -5.39 22.53 -3.78
C LEU A 91 -6.86 22.31 -4.06
N ASP A 92 -7.39 23.01 -5.05
CA ASP A 92 -8.77 22.80 -5.52
C ASP A 92 -8.99 21.32 -5.87
N ARG A 93 -10.10 20.77 -5.37
CA ARG A 93 -10.44 19.35 -5.50
C ARG A 93 -10.42 18.88 -6.96
N GLU A 94 -10.93 19.71 -7.87
CA GLU A 94 -11.03 19.42 -9.30
C GLU A 94 -9.66 19.40 -10.00
N ARG A 95 -8.69 20.18 -9.51
CA ARG A 95 -7.33 20.21 -10.08
C ARG A 95 -6.52 18.96 -9.74
N ASN A 96 -6.93 18.19 -8.74
CA ASN A 96 -6.30 16.93 -8.32
C ASN A 96 -7.02 15.69 -8.87
N VAL A 97 -7.96 15.86 -9.80
CA VAL A 97 -8.61 14.74 -10.48
C VAL A 97 -7.80 14.40 -11.72
N HIS A 98 -7.23 13.19 -11.74
CA HIS A 98 -6.37 12.69 -12.81
C HIS A 98 -7.04 11.61 -13.65
N THR A 99 -8.07 10.92 -13.12
CA THR A 99 -8.69 9.77 -13.80
C THR A 99 -10.22 9.81 -13.78
N GLY A 100 -10.85 9.25 -14.80
CA GLY A 100 -12.31 9.09 -14.85
C GLY A 100 -12.86 8.15 -13.76
N LEU A 101 -12.02 7.33 -13.12
CA LEU A 101 -12.39 6.58 -11.92
C LEU A 101 -12.62 7.53 -10.74
N GLN A 102 -11.68 8.46 -10.51
CA GLN A 102 -11.78 9.44 -9.45
C GLN A 102 -13.03 10.31 -9.63
N GLU A 103 -13.33 10.78 -10.83
CA GLU A 103 -14.56 11.53 -11.12
C GLU A 103 -15.82 10.77 -10.69
N LYS A 104 -15.95 9.50 -11.13
CA LYS A 104 -17.08 8.64 -10.77
C LYS A 104 -17.18 8.41 -9.27
N LEU A 105 -16.05 8.18 -8.60
CA LEU A 105 -16.01 7.96 -7.15
C LEU A 105 -16.34 9.23 -6.37
N LEU A 106 -15.83 10.38 -6.77
CA LEU A 106 -16.14 11.67 -6.16
C LEU A 106 -17.63 12.00 -6.29
N HIS A 107 -18.20 11.79 -7.47
CA HIS A 107 -19.64 11.96 -7.69
C HIS A 107 -20.46 11.01 -6.81
N LYS A 108 -20.02 9.75 -6.64
CA LYS A 108 -20.74 8.73 -5.86
C LYS A 108 -20.60 8.90 -4.34
N LEU A 109 -19.42 9.32 -3.86
CA LEU A 109 -19.08 9.39 -2.44
C LEU A 109 -19.40 10.76 -1.81
N GLY A 110 -19.56 11.81 -2.63
CA GLY A 110 -20.02 13.11 -2.19
C GLY A 110 -18.92 14.08 -1.76
N CYS A 111 -19.30 15.10 -0.99
CA CYS A 111 -18.44 16.26 -0.71
C CYS A 111 -17.21 15.96 0.17
N ASN A 112 -17.26 14.91 1.00
CA ASN A 112 -16.16 14.54 1.88
C ASN A 112 -15.20 13.51 1.27
N ALA A 113 -15.20 13.40 -0.06
CA ALA A 113 -14.32 12.54 -0.81
C ALA A 113 -13.23 13.40 -1.50
N TYR A 114 -11.98 12.93 -1.44
CA TYR A 114 -10.80 13.67 -1.87
C TYR A 114 -9.90 12.77 -2.73
N PRO A 115 -9.53 13.17 -3.96
CA PRO A 115 -8.67 12.36 -4.81
C PRO A 115 -7.22 12.38 -4.31
N PHE A 116 -6.48 11.30 -4.60
CA PHE A 116 -5.03 11.23 -4.43
C PHE A 116 -4.40 10.54 -5.64
N PHE A 117 -3.14 10.85 -5.90
CA PHE A 117 -2.37 10.30 -7.01
C PHE A 117 -0.89 10.19 -6.63
N PHE A 118 -0.26 9.05 -6.92
CA PHE A 118 1.17 8.84 -6.73
C PHE A 118 1.80 8.20 -7.96
N GLU A 119 2.95 8.73 -8.35
CA GLU A 119 3.86 8.09 -9.29
C GLU A 119 4.91 7.31 -8.50
N PHE A 120 5.33 6.17 -9.05
CA PHE A 120 6.44 5.42 -8.50
C PHE A 120 7.76 6.01 -9.02
N PRO A 121 8.77 6.20 -8.16
CA PRO A 121 10.13 6.48 -8.62
C PRO A 121 10.73 5.30 -9.41
N ASP A 122 11.50 5.61 -10.44
CA ASP A 122 12.07 4.64 -11.40
C ASP A 122 12.99 3.57 -10.77
N ASN A 123 13.60 3.87 -9.63
CA ASN A 123 14.62 3.02 -9.01
C ASN A 123 14.11 2.19 -7.83
N LEU A 124 12.80 2.05 -7.66
CA LEU A 124 12.25 1.20 -6.59
C LEU A 124 12.20 -0.27 -7.02
N PRO A 125 12.51 -1.22 -6.13
CA PRO A 125 12.36 -2.65 -6.41
C PRO A 125 10.89 -3.02 -6.69
N CYS A 126 10.67 -4.13 -7.40
CA CYS A 126 9.34 -4.76 -7.48
C CYS A 126 8.93 -5.36 -6.12
N SER A 127 7.63 -5.67 -5.97
CA SER A 127 7.20 -6.44 -4.81
C SER A 127 7.74 -7.86 -4.91
N VAL A 128 8.35 -8.35 -3.84
CA VAL A 128 8.90 -9.70 -3.79
C VAL A 128 8.79 -10.20 -2.35
N ALA A 129 8.48 -11.48 -2.18
CA ALA A 129 8.49 -12.13 -0.88
C ALA A 129 9.16 -13.49 -1.00
N LEU A 130 10.09 -13.79 -0.10
CA LEU A 130 10.68 -15.12 0.00
C LEU A 130 9.68 -16.05 0.66
N GLN A 131 9.44 -17.20 0.03
CA GLN A 131 8.66 -18.26 0.65
C GLN A 131 9.48 -18.89 1.78
N PRO A 132 8.99 -18.92 3.03
CA PRO A 132 9.72 -19.49 4.14
C PRO A 132 9.79 -21.02 4.02
N ALA A 133 10.91 -21.60 4.47
CA ALA A 133 11.01 -23.05 4.64
C ALA A 133 10.09 -23.53 5.78
N PRO A 134 9.71 -24.82 5.83
CA PRO A 134 8.91 -25.36 6.93
C PRO A 134 9.51 -25.13 8.32
N THR A 135 10.83 -25.01 8.42
CA THR A 135 11.57 -24.70 9.65
C THR A 135 11.62 -23.21 9.99
N ASP A 136 11.27 -22.34 9.05
CA ASP A 136 11.34 -20.88 9.17
C ASP A 136 9.99 -20.25 9.51
N VAL A 137 9.17 -20.95 10.29
CA VAL A 137 7.84 -20.49 10.70
C VAL A 137 7.93 -19.10 11.34
N GLY A 138 7.07 -18.19 10.85
CA GLY A 138 6.94 -16.82 11.34
C GLY A 138 8.02 -15.86 10.83
N LYS A 139 9.03 -16.31 10.07
CA LYS A 139 9.99 -15.42 9.43
C LYS A 139 9.42 -14.89 8.11
N LYS A 140 9.57 -13.58 7.90
CA LYS A 140 9.21 -12.88 6.67
C LYS A 140 10.46 -12.23 6.09
N CYS A 141 10.60 -12.29 4.76
CA CYS A 141 11.57 -11.50 4.00
C CYS A 141 10.87 -11.00 2.75
N ALA A 142 10.50 -9.72 2.73
CA ALA A 142 9.69 -9.17 1.65
C ALA A 142 9.94 -7.68 1.40
N VAL A 143 9.77 -7.28 0.15
CA VAL A 143 9.55 -5.90 -0.29
C VAL A 143 8.06 -5.74 -0.59
N GLU A 144 7.40 -4.86 0.17
CA GLU A 144 5.97 -4.64 0.08
C GLU A 144 5.64 -3.18 -0.18
N PHE A 145 4.64 -2.96 -1.03
CA PHE A 145 4.05 -1.64 -1.24
C PHE A 145 2.69 -1.54 -0.54
N GLU A 146 2.47 -0.42 0.13
CA GLU A 146 1.25 -0.16 0.88
C GLU A 146 0.77 1.26 0.62
N VAL A 147 -0.54 1.42 0.37
CA VAL A 147 -1.21 2.72 0.47
C VAL A 147 -1.93 2.79 1.81
N LYS A 148 -1.57 3.82 2.58
CA LYS A 148 -2.09 4.08 3.93
C LYS A 148 -2.78 5.43 3.94
N ALA A 149 -4.00 5.47 4.44
CA ALA A 149 -4.68 6.72 4.78
C ALA A 149 -4.74 6.82 6.29
N PHE A 150 -4.39 7.97 6.84
CA PHE A 150 -4.44 8.18 8.27
C PHE A 150 -4.77 9.61 8.67
N CYS A 151 -5.32 9.73 9.87
CA CYS A 151 -5.58 11.01 10.51
C CYS A 151 -4.51 11.29 11.57
N ALA A 152 -3.97 12.50 11.58
CA ALA A 152 -2.99 12.94 12.58
C ALA A 152 -3.21 14.40 13.01
N LYS A 153 -2.97 14.67 14.29
CA LYS A 153 -2.83 16.03 14.87
C LYS A 153 -1.36 16.45 15.00
N GLY A 154 -0.46 15.46 15.16
CA GLY A 154 0.99 15.58 15.40
C GLY A 154 1.65 14.19 15.29
N HIS A 155 2.83 13.98 15.89
CA HIS A 155 3.65 12.76 15.66
C HIS A 155 3.04 11.45 16.23
N ASP A 156 2.19 11.53 17.26
CA ASP A 156 1.82 10.38 18.11
C ASP A 156 0.43 9.77 17.85
N ASP A 157 -0.53 10.56 17.34
CA ASP A 157 -1.91 10.11 17.12
C ASP A 157 -2.10 9.65 15.66
N LYS A 158 -2.19 8.35 15.40
CA LYS A 158 -2.43 7.81 14.03
C LYS A 158 -3.53 6.76 14.00
N VAL A 159 -4.65 7.11 13.37
CA VAL A 159 -5.69 6.15 12.94
C VAL A 159 -5.41 5.78 11.49
N VAL A 160 -5.30 4.49 11.16
CA VAL A 160 -4.82 4.05 9.83
C VAL A 160 -5.80 3.10 9.13
N ALA A 161 -6.06 3.34 7.85
CA ALA A 161 -6.59 2.39 6.89
C ALA A 161 -5.47 2.00 5.90
N THR A 162 -5.27 0.71 5.63
CA THR A 162 -4.16 0.22 4.80
C THR A 162 -4.63 -0.74 3.72
N LEU A 163 -4.27 -0.47 2.47
CA LEU A 163 -4.37 -1.38 1.33
C LEU A 163 -2.96 -1.81 0.88
N ALA A 164 -2.73 -3.11 0.78
CA ALA A 164 -1.51 -3.65 0.19
C ALA A 164 -1.63 -3.61 -1.34
N LEU A 165 -0.54 -3.23 -2.00
CA LEU A 165 -0.45 -3.12 -3.45
C LEU A 165 0.66 -4.05 -3.96
N PRO A 166 0.34 -5.20 -4.55
CA PRO A 166 1.32 -5.93 -5.33
C PRO A 166 1.84 -5.05 -6.48
N ARG A 167 3.16 -5.02 -6.67
CA ARG A 167 3.81 -4.40 -7.82
C ARG A 167 4.57 -5.49 -8.54
N ASP A 168 4.07 -5.89 -9.70
CA ASP A 168 4.58 -7.01 -10.47
C ASP A 168 5.18 -6.51 -11.79
N THR A 169 6.37 -7.01 -12.11
CA THR A 169 6.80 -7.11 -13.51
C THR A 169 6.03 -8.29 -14.09
N GLY A 170 5.11 -8.03 -15.02
CA GLY A 170 4.30 -9.09 -15.62
C GLY A 170 5.19 -10.19 -16.20
N GLY A 171 5.35 -11.30 -15.47
CA GLY A 171 6.16 -12.44 -15.91
C GLY A 171 6.98 -13.19 -14.85
N VAL A 172 7.16 -12.70 -13.62
CA VAL A 172 7.95 -13.41 -12.60
C VAL A 172 7.07 -13.86 -11.44
N GLY A 173 6.30 -14.93 -11.69
CA GLY A 173 5.75 -15.72 -10.58
C GLY A 173 6.89 -16.32 -9.77
N CYS A 174 6.79 -16.30 -8.44
CA CYS A 174 7.75 -16.94 -7.56
C CYS A 174 8.00 -18.40 -7.99
N GLU A 175 9.16 -18.69 -8.57
CA GLU A 175 9.60 -20.07 -8.75
C GLU A 175 10.00 -20.64 -7.39
N PRO A 176 9.53 -21.85 -7.01
CA PRO A 176 10.04 -22.51 -5.83
C PRO A 176 11.53 -22.80 -6.04
N ALA A 177 12.37 -22.36 -5.11
CA ALA A 177 13.79 -22.71 -5.10
C ALA A 177 13.92 -24.24 -5.22
N GLY A 178 14.52 -24.70 -6.33
CA GLY A 178 14.69 -26.11 -6.63
C GLY A 178 15.36 -26.85 -5.47
N HIS A 179 14.88 -28.07 -5.19
CA HIS A 179 15.52 -29.00 -4.27
C HIS A 179 16.97 -29.22 -4.69
N VAL A 180 17.92 -28.71 -3.90
CA VAL A 180 19.33 -29.10 -4.00
C VAL A 180 19.46 -30.49 -3.39
N HIS A 181 19.47 -31.52 -4.24
CA HIS A 181 19.88 -32.86 -3.84
C HIS A 181 21.38 -32.84 -3.53
N HIS A 182 21.74 -32.98 -2.25
CA HIS A 182 23.09 -33.31 -1.86
C HIS A 182 23.36 -34.79 -2.21
N PRO A 183 24.48 -35.13 -2.90
CA PRO A 183 24.85 -36.51 -3.10
C PRO A 183 25.26 -37.12 -1.76
N ALA A 184 24.65 -38.26 -1.41
CA ALA A 184 25.04 -39.04 -0.25
C ALA A 184 26.47 -39.56 -0.44
N SER A 185 27.41 -39.04 0.36
CA SER A 185 28.73 -39.65 0.53
C SER A 185 28.57 -40.97 1.28
N THR A 186 28.90 -42.07 0.63
CA THR A 186 29.01 -43.38 1.27
C THR A 186 30.41 -43.50 1.86
N GLY A 187 30.50 -43.79 3.16
CA GLY A 187 31.72 -44.07 3.89
C GLY A 187 31.38 -44.64 5.25
#